data_AF-A0A6S7IPS3-F1
#
_entry.id   AF-A0A6S7IPS3-F1
#
_cell.length_a   1.000
_cell.length_b   1.000
_cell.length_c   1.000
_cell.angle_alpha   90.00
_cell.angle_beta   90.00
_cell.angle_gamma   90.00
#
_symmetry.space_group_name_H-M   'P 1'
#
loop_
_entity.id
_entity.type
_entity.pdbx_description
1 polymer ?
#
loop_
_entity_poly.entity_id
_entity_poly.type
_entity_poly.pdbx_seq_one_letter_code
_entity_poly.pdbx_strand_id
1 'polypeptide(L)'
;MGLHSFYQKYAHAYGVPIISSNRADSRAIQRACYVVRFALADRKDIRDWLHDRYGRAGVIAERERTTDIPEHSYLPNWWNQRARGLGATLDKPISTGGEENILCRPSDRYYGGGRGEDIFLHEFAHAIHNLGVTGAIPGFDRRIRALYNKRKYGTDRRWSNTYYLSTDREFFAEGVTSYFDVNTETWNGKANGIHNHVNTRTELFSYDRDLYNIVKEVFPCGNRFLDRCSALKGKTPPPFKMNCDGKGGGVKPKPKPTVKPKPKPKPTTYPTPPLPTTTQSGCADKAAPAHCRVWVAKSYCTQHYKDYMMKNCKKSCGCCSPLQKVGAFYQNYCKQYATKTNCDKYAWVKKTCKVVCDCL
;
A
#
# COMPACT_ATOMS: atom_id res chain seq x y z
N MET A 1 10.07 -11.45 -5.49
CA MET A 1 9.06 -10.67 -4.72
C MET A 1 8.02 -11.54 -4.02
N GLY A 2 7.93 -12.87 -4.28
CA GLY A 2 6.98 -13.73 -3.56
C GLY A 2 5.50 -13.38 -3.80
N LEU A 3 5.20 -12.72 -4.92
CA LEU A 3 3.85 -12.30 -5.31
C LEU A 3 3.20 -13.35 -6.21
N HIS A 4 1.88 -13.28 -6.34
CA HIS A 4 1.09 -14.13 -7.22
C HIS A 4 1.59 -14.06 -8.68
N SER A 5 1.54 -15.18 -9.41
CA SER A 5 2.00 -15.31 -10.80
C SER A 5 1.23 -14.44 -11.82
N PHE A 6 0.09 -13.89 -11.39
CA PHE A 6 -0.66 -12.87 -12.13
C PHE A 6 0.22 -11.66 -12.47
N TYR A 7 1.12 -11.26 -11.57
CA TYR A 7 1.94 -10.07 -11.75
C TYR A 7 3.15 -10.35 -12.65
N GLN A 8 3.16 -9.71 -13.82
CA GLN A 8 4.15 -9.93 -14.88
C GLN A 8 4.79 -8.62 -15.37
N LYS A 9 4.19 -7.47 -15.01
CA LYS A 9 4.79 -6.15 -15.20
C LYS A 9 5.13 -5.54 -13.85
N TYR A 10 6.27 -4.87 -13.80
CA TYR A 10 6.82 -4.28 -12.58
C TYR A 10 7.55 -2.97 -12.88
N ALA A 11 7.32 -1.99 -12.02
CA ALA A 11 8.17 -0.84 -11.80
C ALA A 11 8.24 -0.58 -10.28
N HIS A 12 9.04 0.40 -9.86
CA HIS A 12 9.01 0.83 -8.46
C HIS A 12 9.36 2.30 -8.32
N ALA A 13 8.86 2.90 -7.23
CA ALA A 13 9.30 4.21 -6.76
C ALA A 13 9.64 4.08 -5.27
N TYR A 14 10.88 4.41 -4.90
CA TYR A 14 11.34 4.35 -3.50
C TYR A 14 11.13 2.99 -2.81
N GLY A 15 11.28 1.89 -3.57
CA GLY A 15 11.08 0.54 -3.05
C GLY A 15 9.61 0.11 -2.95
N VAL A 16 8.65 0.97 -3.30
CA VAL A 16 7.22 0.63 -3.40
C VAL A 16 6.94 0.03 -4.77
N PRO A 17 6.49 -1.24 -4.87
CA PRO A 17 6.17 -1.89 -6.14
C PRO A 17 4.97 -1.24 -6.86
N ILE A 18 5.10 -1.07 -8.17
CA ILE A 18 4.00 -0.82 -9.10
C ILE A 18 3.88 -2.05 -9.99
N ILE A 19 2.77 -2.78 -9.89
CA ILE A 19 2.60 -4.11 -10.48
C ILE A 19 1.33 -4.23 -11.31
N SER A 20 1.36 -5.10 -12.31
CA SER A 20 0.18 -5.48 -13.10
C SER A 20 0.41 -6.82 -13.79
N SER A 21 -0.62 -7.34 -14.44
CA SER A 21 -0.47 -8.44 -15.39
C SER A 21 0.29 -8.01 -16.64
N ASN A 22 0.50 -8.94 -17.56
CA ASN A 22 1.03 -8.63 -18.89
C ASN A 22 0.03 -7.87 -19.78
N ARG A 23 -1.26 -7.84 -19.44
CA ARG A 23 -2.33 -7.25 -20.26
C ARG A 23 -2.33 -5.73 -20.22
N ALA A 24 -1.88 -5.14 -19.11
CA ALA A 24 -1.88 -3.69 -18.97
C ALA A 24 -0.88 -3.04 -19.92
N ASP A 25 -1.21 -1.92 -20.53
CA ASP A 25 -0.29 -1.09 -21.32
C ASP A 25 0.91 -0.65 -20.45
N SER A 26 2.13 -0.81 -20.97
CA SER A 26 3.34 -0.41 -20.25
C SER A 26 3.37 1.09 -19.94
N ARG A 27 2.66 1.92 -20.72
CA ARG A 27 2.46 3.35 -20.42
C ARG A 27 1.67 3.57 -19.13
N ALA A 28 0.71 2.70 -18.81
CA ALA A 28 -0.05 2.78 -17.56
C ALA A 28 0.84 2.51 -16.35
N ILE A 29 1.73 1.50 -16.43
CA ILE A 29 2.75 1.23 -15.40
C ILE A 29 3.65 2.46 -15.20
N GLN A 30 4.11 3.09 -16.28
CA GLN A 30 4.97 4.28 -16.20
C GLN A 30 4.25 5.47 -15.56
N ARG A 31 2.99 5.73 -15.94
CA ARG A 31 2.20 6.82 -15.35
C ARG A 31 1.82 6.55 -13.90
N ALA A 32 1.51 5.31 -13.54
CA ALA A 32 1.30 4.88 -12.16
C ALA A 32 2.58 5.05 -11.32
N CYS A 33 3.74 4.67 -11.87
CA CYS A 33 5.04 4.92 -11.23
C CYS A 33 5.29 6.41 -11.01
N TYR A 34 4.90 7.28 -11.95
CA TYR A 34 4.93 8.73 -11.73
C TYR A 34 4.04 9.17 -10.54
N VAL A 35 2.79 8.68 -10.44
CA VAL A 35 1.92 9.02 -9.29
C VAL A 35 2.56 8.62 -7.98
N VAL A 36 3.01 7.36 -7.87
CA VAL A 36 3.62 6.87 -6.63
C VAL A 36 4.87 7.68 -6.31
N ARG A 37 5.73 7.94 -7.30
CA ARG A 37 6.94 8.76 -7.13
C ARG A 37 6.62 10.19 -6.68
N PHE A 38 5.58 10.80 -7.25
CA PHE A 38 5.16 12.14 -6.90
C PHE A 38 4.54 12.19 -5.49
N ALA A 39 3.54 11.35 -5.23
CA ALA A 39 2.77 11.38 -3.98
C ALA A 39 3.64 11.00 -2.77
N LEU A 40 4.71 10.25 -2.99
CA LEU A 40 5.66 9.90 -1.95
C LEU A 40 6.84 10.88 -1.83
N ALA A 41 6.95 11.91 -2.67
CA ALA A 41 8.13 12.78 -2.73
C ALA A 41 8.41 13.52 -1.41
N ASP A 42 7.36 13.98 -0.75
CA ASP A 42 7.45 15.04 0.25
C ASP A 42 7.97 14.58 1.61
N ARG A 43 7.77 13.30 1.97
CA ARG A 43 7.99 12.78 3.33
C ARG A 43 8.69 11.42 3.31
N LYS A 44 9.94 11.36 3.76
CA LYS A 44 10.68 10.07 3.80
C LYS A 44 10.08 9.10 4.79
N ASP A 45 9.71 9.55 5.98
CA ASP A 45 9.11 8.70 7.01
C ASP A 45 7.80 8.04 6.55
N ILE A 46 6.93 8.76 5.83
CA ILE A 46 5.72 8.18 5.22
C ILE A 46 6.09 7.09 4.21
N ARG A 47 7.12 7.31 3.38
CA ARG A 47 7.61 6.29 2.43
C ARG A 47 8.11 5.06 3.14
N ASP A 48 8.92 5.24 4.18
CA ASP A 48 9.50 4.14 4.95
C ASP A 48 8.38 3.30 5.58
N TRP A 49 7.41 3.93 6.23
CA TRP A 49 6.24 3.23 6.80
C TRP A 49 5.41 2.49 5.75
N LEU A 50 5.17 3.10 4.60
CA LEU A 50 4.43 2.44 3.52
C LEU A 50 5.21 1.24 2.97
N HIS A 51 6.52 1.37 2.81
CA HIS A 51 7.40 0.27 2.39
C HIS A 51 7.44 -0.87 3.41
N ASP A 52 7.65 -0.54 4.69
CA ASP A 52 7.74 -1.51 5.80
C ASP A 52 6.44 -2.27 6.02
N ARG A 53 5.30 -1.69 5.61
CA ARG A 53 3.98 -2.33 5.62
C ARG A 53 3.63 -2.98 4.28
N TYR A 54 4.63 -3.24 3.44
CA TYR A 54 4.50 -3.91 2.15
C TYR A 54 3.52 -3.22 1.19
N GLY A 55 3.39 -1.90 1.28
CA GLY A 55 2.53 -1.11 0.42
C GLY A 55 2.91 -1.26 -1.05
N ARG A 56 1.90 -1.39 -1.91
CA ARG A 56 2.03 -1.57 -3.36
C ARG A 56 1.00 -0.70 -4.08
N ALA A 57 1.27 -0.45 -5.35
CA ALA A 57 0.28 0.06 -6.28
C ALA A 57 0.07 -0.93 -7.43
N GLY A 58 -1.18 -1.12 -7.85
CA GLY A 58 -1.56 -2.04 -8.91
C GLY A 58 -2.29 -1.35 -10.06
N VAL A 59 -2.01 -1.76 -11.29
CA VAL A 59 -2.80 -1.36 -12.45
C VAL A 59 -3.73 -2.49 -12.83
N ILE A 60 -5.03 -2.19 -12.92
CA ILE A 60 -6.03 -3.12 -13.45
C ILE A 60 -6.11 -2.86 -14.95
N ALA A 61 -5.74 -3.82 -15.80
CA ALA A 61 -5.84 -3.62 -17.23
C ALA A 61 -7.31 -3.35 -17.64
N GLU A 62 -7.52 -2.67 -18.76
CA GLU A 62 -8.88 -2.27 -19.18
C GLU A 62 -9.80 -3.48 -19.44
N ARG A 63 -9.22 -4.62 -19.84
CA ARG A 63 -9.94 -5.90 -20.03
C ARG A 63 -9.93 -6.82 -18.81
N GLU A 64 -9.42 -6.36 -17.68
CA GLU A 64 -9.45 -7.07 -16.41
C GLU A 64 -10.54 -6.47 -15.52
N ARG A 65 -10.97 -7.25 -14.54
CA ARG A 65 -11.93 -6.85 -13.53
C ARG A 65 -11.23 -6.54 -12.22
N THR A 66 -11.91 -5.83 -11.32
CA THR A 66 -11.36 -5.50 -10.00
C THR A 66 -11.01 -6.74 -9.20
N THR A 67 -11.84 -7.79 -9.28
CA THR A 67 -11.59 -9.08 -8.61
C THR A 67 -10.54 -9.95 -9.31
N ASP A 68 -10.03 -9.57 -10.49
CA ASP A 68 -8.93 -10.30 -11.15
C ASP A 68 -7.58 -9.99 -10.48
N ILE A 69 -7.50 -8.85 -9.76
CA ILE A 69 -6.37 -8.57 -8.87
C ILE A 69 -6.37 -9.60 -7.74
N PRO A 70 -5.28 -10.36 -7.52
CA PRO A 70 -5.24 -11.43 -6.52
C PRO A 70 -5.67 -10.98 -5.12
N GLU A 71 -5.21 -9.81 -4.68
CA GLU A 71 -5.56 -9.21 -3.38
C GLU A 71 -7.04 -8.85 -3.24
N HIS A 72 -7.79 -8.74 -4.34
CA HIS A 72 -9.21 -8.37 -4.38
C HIS A 72 -10.14 -9.53 -4.76
N SER A 73 -9.58 -10.71 -5.05
CA SER A 73 -10.34 -11.90 -5.48
C SER A 73 -11.38 -12.39 -4.49
N TYR A 74 -11.26 -12.00 -3.21
CA TYR A 74 -12.22 -12.32 -2.16
C TYR A 74 -13.51 -11.49 -2.22
N LEU A 75 -13.52 -10.40 -3.00
CA LEU A 75 -14.66 -9.50 -3.09
C LEU A 75 -15.77 -10.11 -3.96
N PRO A 76 -17.06 -9.89 -3.61
CA PRO A 76 -18.17 -10.34 -4.45
C PRO A 76 -18.16 -9.71 -5.85
N ASN A 77 -18.67 -10.44 -6.84
CA ASN A 77 -18.63 -10.06 -8.26
C ASN A 77 -19.23 -8.68 -8.60
N TRP A 78 -20.16 -8.14 -7.79
CA TRP A 78 -20.73 -6.80 -8.02
C TRP A 78 -19.69 -5.67 -7.91
N TRP A 79 -18.56 -5.91 -7.24
CA TRP A 79 -17.43 -4.96 -7.21
C TRP A 79 -16.87 -4.67 -8.60
N ASN A 80 -16.96 -5.62 -9.53
CA ASN A 80 -16.50 -5.46 -10.91
C ASN A 80 -17.32 -4.43 -11.70
N GLN A 81 -18.57 -4.21 -11.28
CA GLN A 81 -19.43 -3.17 -11.87
C GLN A 81 -19.29 -1.86 -11.11
N ARG A 82 -18.99 -1.90 -9.81
CA ARG A 82 -18.91 -0.71 -8.96
C ARG A 82 -17.66 0.12 -9.17
N ALA A 83 -16.48 -0.49 -9.09
CA ALA A 83 -15.23 0.25 -8.93
C ALA A 83 -14.18 -0.20 -9.93
N ARG A 84 -13.37 0.75 -10.37
CA ARG A 84 -12.14 0.53 -11.15
C ARG A 84 -10.91 1.00 -10.39
N GLY A 85 -11.03 1.12 -9.07
CA GLY A 85 -9.97 1.47 -8.15
C GLY A 85 -10.36 1.02 -6.74
N LEU A 86 -9.37 0.72 -5.92
CA LEU A 86 -9.55 0.36 -4.51
C LEU A 86 -8.31 0.79 -3.73
N GLY A 87 -8.53 1.38 -2.56
CA GLY A 87 -7.49 1.83 -1.66
C GLY A 87 -6.88 0.70 -0.85
N ALA A 88 -5.58 0.81 -0.55
CA ALA A 88 -4.91 -0.15 0.30
C ALA A 88 -5.44 -0.12 1.73
N THR A 89 -5.52 -1.31 2.33
CA THR A 89 -5.76 -1.51 3.76
C THR A 89 -4.55 -2.16 4.40
N LEU A 90 -4.52 -2.25 5.74
CA LEU A 90 -3.45 -2.98 6.44
C LEU A 90 -3.41 -4.48 6.08
N ASP A 91 -4.56 -5.09 5.77
CA ASP A 91 -4.65 -6.51 5.38
C ASP A 91 -4.35 -6.72 3.89
N LYS A 92 -4.82 -5.81 3.04
CA LYS A 92 -4.58 -5.80 1.59
C LYS A 92 -3.76 -4.55 1.25
N PRO A 93 -2.42 -4.58 1.39
CA PRO A 93 -1.57 -3.40 1.27
C PRO A 93 -1.29 -3.04 -0.19
N ILE A 94 -2.34 -2.96 -1.02
CA ILE A 94 -2.26 -2.54 -2.41
C ILE A 94 -3.38 -1.56 -2.73
N SER A 95 -3.02 -0.40 -3.29
CA SER A 95 -3.99 0.46 -3.95
C SER A 95 -4.00 0.16 -5.43
N THR A 96 -5.16 0.13 -6.06
CA THR A 96 -5.27 -0.16 -7.49
C THR A 96 -6.04 0.90 -8.24
N GLY A 97 -5.79 1.02 -9.54
CA GLY A 97 -6.62 1.82 -10.44
C GLY A 97 -6.62 1.27 -11.86
N GLY A 98 -7.71 1.55 -12.56
CA GLY A 98 -7.96 1.12 -13.92
C GLY A 98 -7.01 1.81 -14.90
N GLU A 99 -6.50 1.04 -15.84
CA GLU A 99 -5.68 1.53 -16.94
C GLU A 99 -6.33 2.68 -17.71
N GLU A 100 -7.63 2.58 -17.97
CA GLU A 100 -8.41 3.60 -18.67
C GLU A 100 -8.39 4.94 -17.92
N ASN A 101 -8.47 4.91 -16.59
CA ASN A 101 -8.34 6.10 -15.77
C ASN A 101 -6.89 6.60 -15.78
N ILE A 102 -5.90 5.75 -15.51
CA ILE A 102 -4.48 6.15 -15.45
C ILE A 102 -4.00 6.80 -16.76
N LEU A 103 -4.52 6.36 -17.90
CA LEU A 103 -4.15 6.87 -19.22
C LEU A 103 -5.10 7.93 -19.78
N CYS A 104 -6.10 8.37 -19.04
CA CYS A 104 -7.14 9.30 -19.51
C CYS A 104 -7.82 8.82 -20.81
N ARG A 105 -8.18 7.55 -20.89
CA ARG A 105 -8.93 7.01 -22.04
C ARG A 105 -10.40 7.41 -21.95
N PRO A 106 -11.09 7.63 -23.08
CA PRO A 106 -12.53 7.94 -23.08
C PRO A 106 -13.42 6.85 -22.47
N SER A 107 -12.93 5.60 -22.37
CA SER A 107 -13.61 4.49 -21.69
C SER A 107 -13.61 4.59 -20.17
N ASP A 108 -12.85 5.54 -19.61
CA ASP A 108 -12.88 5.85 -18.19
C ASP A 108 -14.27 6.38 -17.79
N ARG A 109 -14.93 5.69 -16.87
CA ARG A 109 -16.21 6.15 -16.31
C ARG A 109 -16.09 7.47 -15.53
N TYR A 110 -14.87 7.82 -15.12
CA TYR A 110 -14.51 9.07 -14.46
C TYR A 110 -13.86 10.06 -15.42
N TYR A 111 -14.03 9.89 -16.75
CA TYR A 111 -13.35 10.71 -17.76
C TYR A 111 -13.69 12.19 -17.64
N GLY A 112 -14.97 12.53 -17.45
CA GLY A 112 -15.44 13.91 -17.30
C GLY A 112 -15.03 14.84 -18.45
N GLY A 113 -14.98 14.34 -19.69
CA GLY A 113 -14.48 15.10 -20.84
C GLY A 113 -12.98 15.42 -20.78
N GLY A 114 -12.20 14.61 -20.07
CA GLY A 114 -10.78 14.85 -19.81
C GLY A 114 -10.50 15.78 -18.62
N ARG A 115 -11.52 16.05 -17.79
CA ARG A 115 -11.43 16.88 -16.57
C ARG A 115 -11.92 16.16 -15.31
N GLY A 116 -12.24 14.87 -15.40
CA GLY A 116 -12.68 14.11 -14.24
C GLY A 116 -11.52 13.67 -13.34
N GLU A 117 -11.88 13.06 -12.21
CA GLU A 117 -11.00 12.78 -11.08
C GLU A 117 -9.90 11.74 -11.35
N ASP A 118 -8.65 12.02 -10.92
CA ASP A 118 -7.53 11.06 -10.84
C ASP A 118 -7.76 10.00 -9.75
N ILE A 119 -8.58 9.00 -10.08
CA ILE A 119 -8.90 7.87 -9.21
C ILE A 119 -7.64 7.13 -8.78
N PHE A 120 -6.63 6.95 -9.63
CA PHE A 120 -5.42 6.27 -9.17
C PHE A 120 -4.68 7.06 -8.08
N LEU A 121 -4.64 8.40 -8.18
CA LEU A 121 -4.14 9.24 -7.08
C LEU A 121 -5.04 9.16 -5.85
N HIS A 122 -6.36 9.20 -6.00
CA HIS A 122 -7.33 9.02 -4.92
C HIS A 122 -7.06 7.72 -4.14
N GLU A 123 -7.02 6.59 -4.86
CA GLU A 123 -6.85 5.28 -4.25
C GLU A 123 -5.45 5.16 -3.62
N PHE A 124 -4.43 5.77 -4.22
CA PHE A 124 -3.11 5.79 -3.62
C PHE A 124 -3.04 6.71 -2.39
N ALA A 125 -3.90 7.73 -2.27
CA ALA A 125 -4.04 8.51 -1.05
C ALA A 125 -4.53 7.64 0.13
N HIS A 126 -5.38 6.64 -0.11
CA HIS A 126 -5.73 5.64 0.90
C HIS A 126 -4.51 4.82 1.35
N ALA A 127 -3.61 4.43 0.45
CA ALA A 127 -2.36 3.76 0.84
C ALA A 127 -1.46 4.67 1.67
N ILE A 128 -1.29 5.93 1.25
CA ILE A 128 -0.53 6.93 2.01
C ILE A 128 -1.12 7.08 3.40
N HIS A 129 -2.44 7.20 3.53
CA HIS A 129 -3.11 7.33 4.81
C HIS A 129 -2.91 6.07 5.67
N ASN A 130 -3.44 4.94 5.21
CA ASN A 130 -3.54 3.72 6.00
C ASN A 130 -2.18 3.09 6.31
N LEU A 131 -1.24 3.12 5.35
CA LEU A 131 0.06 2.44 5.48
C LEU A 131 1.19 3.39 5.86
N GLY A 132 1.20 4.63 5.35
CA GLY A 132 2.28 5.56 5.65
C GLY A 132 2.00 6.42 6.88
N VAL A 133 1.02 7.31 6.75
CA VAL A 133 0.70 8.39 7.69
C VAL A 133 0.33 7.89 9.07
N THR A 134 -0.47 6.82 9.18
CA THR A 134 -0.85 6.24 10.49
C THR A 134 0.34 5.80 11.34
N GLY A 135 1.48 5.46 10.72
CA GLY A 135 2.74 5.19 11.40
C GLY A 135 3.62 6.42 11.56
N ALA A 136 3.70 7.27 10.53
CA ALA A 136 4.63 8.38 10.47
C ALA A 136 4.21 9.59 11.32
N ILE A 137 2.90 9.83 11.47
CA ILE A 137 2.35 11.04 12.09
C ILE A 137 1.46 10.66 13.29
N PRO A 138 2.00 10.74 14.53
CA PRO A 138 1.23 10.42 15.72
C PRO A 138 -0.07 11.24 15.82
N GLY A 139 -1.18 10.54 16.06
CA GLY A 139 -2.50 11.16 16.24
C GLY A 139 -3.15 11.70 14.97
N PHE A 140 -2.61 11.44 13.77
CA PHE A 140 -3.22 11.86 12.51
C PHE A 140 -4.68 11.37 12.37
N ASP A 141 -4.91 10.06 12.57
CA ASP A 141 -6.25 9.45 12.48
C ASP A 141 -7.26 10.10 13.43
N ARG A 142 -6.83 10.45 14.65
CA ARG A 142 -7.69 11.14 15.61
C ARG A 142 -8.08 12.53 15.09
N ARG A 143 -7.14 13.26 14.49
CA ARG A 143 -7.38 14.62 13.97
C ARG A 143 -8.28 14.61 12.74
N ILE A 144 -7.99 13.78 11.74
CA ILE A 144 -8.84 13.71 10.53
C ILE A 144 -10.24 13.21 10.85
N ARG A 145 -10.39 12.23 11.75
CA ARG A 145 -11.71 11.75 12.19
C ARG A 145 -12.50 12.82 12.94
N ALA A 146 -11.84 13.57 13.83
CA ALA A 146 -12.49 14.67 14.54
C ALA A 146 -12.97 15.75 13.57
N LEU A 147 -12.15 16.10 12.57
CA LEU A 147 -12.55 17.06 11.55
C LEU A 147 -13.69 16.53 10.67
N TYR A 148 -13.60 15.28 10.20
CA TYR A 148 -14.68 14.62 9.48
C TYR A 148 -16.00 14.65 10.27
N ASN A 149 -15.98 14.25 11.54
CA ASN A 149 -17.18 14.24 12.39
C ASN A 149 -17.76 15.64 12.57
N LYS A 150 -16.90 16.68 12.70
CA LYS A 150 -17.33 18.08 12.75
C LYS A 150 -18.07 18.50 11.48
N ARG A 151 -17.63 18.07 10.29
CA ARG A 151 -18.29 18.37 9.00
C ARG A 151 -19.52 17.49 8.74
N LYS A 152 -19.50 16.23 9.18
CA LYS A 152 -20.57 15.26 8.93
C LYS A 152 -21.78 15.46 9.84
N TYR A 153 -21.54 15.68 11.13
CA TYR A 153 -22.56 15.65 12.17
C TYR A 153 -22.70 16.99 12.93
N GLY A 154 -21.76 17.92 12.74
CA GLY A 154 -21.82 19.24 13.35
C GLY A 154 -22.76 20.20 12.62
N THR A 155 -22.76 21.46 13.09
CA THR A 155 -23.53 22.56 12.47
C THR A 155 -22.85 23.14 11.23
N ASP A 156 -21.58 22.82 11.02
CA ASP A 156 -20.83 23.23 9.83
C ASP A 156 -21.22 22.35 8.65
N ARG A 157 -21.97 22.92 7.72
CA ARG A 157 -22.57 22.18 6.60
C ARG A 157 -21.66 22.04 5.38
N ARG A 158 -20.37 22.40 5.49
CA ARG A 158 -19.42 22.14 4.39
C ARG A 158 -19.43 20.67 4.02
N TRP A 159 -19.27 20.39 2.72
CA TRP A 159 -19.28 19.03 2.16
C TRP A 159 -20.63 18.29 2.28
N SER A 160 -21.71 18.95 2.70
CA SER A 160 -23.04 18.35 2.69
C SER A 160 -23.38 17.83 1.28
N ASN A 161 -23.90 16.61 1.21
CA ASN A 161 -24.27 15.94 -0.05
C ASN A 161 -23.08 15.75 -1.01
N THR A 162 -21.88 15.44 -0.50
CA THR A 162 -20.72 15.02 -1.31
C THR A 162 -20.10 13.73 -0.78
N TYR A 163 -19.28 13.08 -1.61
CA TYR A 163 -18.59 11.82 -1.29
C TYR A 163 -17.52 11.99 -0.19
N TYR A 164 -16.99 13.21 -0.03
CA TYR A 164 -16.14 13.60 1.11
C TYR A 164 -16.72 13.16 2.46
N LEU A 165 -18.05 13.17 2.60
CA LEU A 165 -18.75 12.83 3.83
C LEU A 165 -19.15 11.34 3.93
N SER A 166 -18.60 10.47 3.09
CA SER A 166 -18.83 9.02 3.15
C SER A 166 -18.10 8.36 4.33
N THR A 167 -16.79 8.60 4.48
CA THR A 167 -15.99 8.17 5.63
C THR A 167 -14.87 9.17 5.89
N ASP A 168 -14.21 9.08 7.05
CA ASP A 168 -13.04 9.92 7.33
C ASP A 168 -11.82 9.59 6.45
N ARG A 169 -11.78 8.39 5.83
CA ARG A 169 -10.77 8.01 4.84
C ARG A 169 -11.05 8.68 3.50
N GLU A 170 -12.31 8.63 3.04
CA GLU A 170 -12.72 9.33 1.81
C GLU A 170 -12.54 10.85 1.95
N PHE A 171 -12.84 11.39 3.14
CA PHE A 171 -12.62 12.80 3.43
C PHE A 171 -11.16 13.24 3.22
N PHE A 172 -10.21 12.39 3.61
CA PHE A 172 -8.81 12.64 3.34
C PHE A 172 -8.47 12.45 1.87
N ALA A 173 -8.84 11.32 1.25
CA ALA A 173 -8.48 10.99 -0.12
C ALA A 173 -9.01 12.01 -1.14
N GLU A 174 -10.27 12.43 -0.99
CA GLU A 174 -10.88 13.50 -1.76
C GLU A 174 -10.18 14.86 -1.53
N GLY A 175 -9.80 15.15 -0.28
CA GLY A 175 -8.98 16.31 0.06
C GLY A 175 -7.63 16.30 -0.67
N VAL A 176 -7.00 15.13 -0.83
CA VAL A 176 -5.76 14.96 -1.59
C VAL A 176 -5.98 15.22 -3.08
N THR A 177 -7.05 14.68 -3.68
CA THR A 177 -7.32 14.91 -5.11
C THR A 177 -7.59 16.37 -5.40
N SER A 178 -8.33 17.08 -4.55
CA SER A 178 -8.51 18.54 -4.67
C SER A 178 -7.22 19.29 -4.43
N TYR A 179 -6.41 18.91 -3.43
CA TYR A 179 -5.11 19.56 -3.18
C TYR A 179 -4.14 19.45 -4.36
N PHE A 180 -4.32 18.48 -5.25
CA PHE A 180 -3.52 18.32 -6.46
C PHE A 180 -4.24 18.69 -7.75
N ASP A 181 -5.37 19.41 -7.65
CA ASP A 181 -6.13 19.96 -8.78
C ASP A 181 -6.62 18.88 -9.76
N VAL A 182 -6.93 17.68 -9.23
CA VAL A 182 -7.37 16.52 -10.02
C VAL A 182 -8.61 15.86 -9.43
N ASN A 183 -9.46 16.64 -8.75
CA ASN A 183 -10.83 16.24 -8.41
C ASN A 183 -11.81 16.80 -9.47
N THR A 184 -13.04 16.31 -9.48
CA THR A 184 -14.09 16.74 -10.41
C THR A 184 -14.92 17.86 -9.78
N GLU A 185 -15.15 18.93 -10.53
CA GLU A 185 -16.16 19.94 -10.19
C GLU A 185 -17.51 19.60 -10.81
N THR A 186 -18.62 19.91 -10.13
CA THR A 186 -19.94 19.84 -10.75
C THR A 186 -20.18 21.01 -11.70
N TRP A 187 -20.88 20.77 -12.81
CA TRP A 187 -21.08 21.77 -13.87
C TRP A 187 -21.75 23.08 -13.40
N ASN A 188 -22.51 23.04 -12.31
CA ASN A 188 -23.23 24.18 -11.72
C ASN A 188 -22.74 24.54 -10.31
N GLY A 189 -21.63 23.95 -9.85
CA GLY A 189 -21.06 24.15 -8.52
C GLY A 189 -21.89 23.60 -7.34
N LYS A 190 -23.08 23.05 -7.59
CA LYS A 190 -23.95 22.48 -6.54
C LYS A 190 -23.54 21.05 -6.22
N ALA A 191 -23.70 20.66 -4.96
CA ALA A 191 -23.40 19.31 -4.50
C ALA A 191 -24.35 18.27 -5.11
N ASN A 192 -23.83 17.21 -5.72
CA ASN A 192 -24.61 16.21 -6.47
C ASN A 192 -24.62 14.81 -5.84
N GLY A 193 -24.26 14.68 -4.57
CA GLY A 193 -24.06 13.39 -3.88
C GLY A 193 -22.63 12.87 -3.99
N ILE A 194 -21.81 13.41 -4.90
CA ILE A 194 -20.41 13.00 -5.11
C ILE A 194 -19.48 14.21 -4.98
N HIS A 195 -19.64 15.21 -5.85
CA HIS A 195 -18.80 16.40 -5.91
C HIS A 195 -19.61 17.68 -5.67
N ASN A 196 -18.92 18.81 -5.51
CA ASN A 196 -19.46 20.17 -5.50
C ASN A 196 -18.55 21.10 -6.33
N HIS A 197 -18.52 22.40 -6.04
CA HIS A 197 -17.65 23.41 -6.67
C HIS A 197 -16.16 23.35 -6.24
N VAL A 198 -15.79 22.50 -5.28
CA VAL A 198 -14.42 22.48 -4.74
C VAL A 198 -13.65 21.32 -5.36
N ASN A 199 -12.73 21.63 -6.28
CA ASN A 199 -11.90 20.62 -6.92
C ASN A 199 -10.42 21.01 -7.09
N THR A 200 -10.04 22.21 -6.65
CA THR A 200 -8.65 22.71 -6.69
C THR A 200 -8.07 22.96 -5.30
N ARG A 201 -6.75 23.07 -5.22
CA ARG A 201 -6.00 23.41 -4.01
C ARG A 201 -6.42 24.77 -3.47
N THR A 202 -6.65 25.72 -4.36
CA THR A 202 -7.04 27.09 -4.03
C THR A 202 -8.44 27.12 -3.44
N GLU A 203 -9.39 26.41 -4.04
CA GLU A 203 -10.75 26.30 -3.50
C GLU A 203 -10.75 25.53 -2.19
N LEU A 204 -10.03 24.40 -2.09
CA LEU A 204 -9.91 23.63 -0.85
C LEU A 204 -9.36 24.50 0.28
N PHE A 205 -8.31 25.28 0.01
CA PHE A 205 -7.76 26.25 0.96
C PHE A 205 -8.88 27.17 1.45
N SER A 206 -9.56 27.88 0.55
CA SER A 206 -10.60 28.86 0.88
C SER A 206 -11.84 28.27 1.55
N TYR A 207 -12.28 27.10 1.08
CA TYR A 207 -13.51 26.45 1.52
C TYR A 207 -13.31 25.69 2.84
N ASP A 208 -12.24 24.90 2.97
CA ASP A 208 -11.93 24.13 4.19
C ASP A 208 -10.44 24.17 4.55
N ARG A 209 -10.04 25.30 5.14
CA ARG A 209 -8.68 25.53 5.62
C ARG A 209 -8.18 24.44 6.59
N ASP A 210 -9.06 23.86 7.41
CA ASP A 210 -8.67 22.81 8.36
C ASP A 210 -8.26 21.54 7.60
N LEU A 211 -9.07 21.12 6.62
CA LEU A 211 -8.76 19.95 5.77
C LEU A 211 -7.52 20.22 4.92
N TYR A 212 -7.42 21.40 4.31
CA TYR A 212 -6.23 21.83 3.57
C TYR A 212 -4.95 21.67 4.40
N ASN A 213 -4.97 22.09 5.67
CA ASN A 213 -3.81 22.02 6.55
C ASN A 213 -3.44 20.57 6.90
N ILE A 214 -4.42 19.68 7.10
CA ILE A 214 -4.16 18.25 7.30
C ILE A 214 -3.49 17.64 6.06
N VAL A 215 -3.99 17.94 4.86
CA VAL A 215 -3.38 17.45 3.61
C VAL A 215 -1.97 18.03 3.42
N LYS A 216 -1.78 19.33 3.68
CA LYS A 216 -0.47 19.99 3.58
C LYS A 216 0.58 19.41 4.54
N GLU A 217 0.19 18.88 5.69
CA GLU A 217 1.12 18.20 6.60
C GLU A 217 1.71 16.92 5.99
N VAL A 218 0.92 16.22 5.17
CA VAL A 218 1.33 15.02 4.42
C VAL A 218 2.14 15.41 3.18
N PHE A 219 1.78 16.51 2.51
CA PHE A 219 2.43 17.01 1.29
C PHE A 219 3.03 18.43 1.45
N PRO A 220 4.02 18.62 2.35
CA PRO A 220 4.54 19.95 2.69
C PRO A 220 5.35 20.63 1.59
N CYS A 221 5.80 19.92 0.55
CA CYS A 221 6.59 20.54 -0.52
C CYS A 221 5.77 21.50 -1.39
N GLY A 222 4.43 21.34 -1.39
CA GLY A 222 3.54 22.12 -2.26
C GLY A 222 3.77 21.85 -3.74
N ASN A 223 4.25 20.65 -4.09
CA ASN A 223 4.55 20.25 -5.46
C ASN A 223 3.30 20.35 -6.37
N ARG A 224 3.52 20.55 -7.68
CA ARG A 224 2.45 20.56 -8.70
C ARG A 224 2.37 19.21 -9.39
N PHE A 225 1.18 18.62 -9.39
CA PHE A 225 0.92 17.34 -10.04
C PHE A 225 0.66 17.54 -11.54
N LEU A 226 1.10 16.58 -12.36
CA LEU A 226 0.74 16.52 -13.76
C LEU A 226 -0.48 15.63 -13.91
N ASP A 227 -1.63 16.20 -14.23
CA ASP A 227 -2.86 15.45 -14.47
C ASP A 227 -2.70 14.46 -15.63
N ARG A 228 -3.46 13.36 -15.57
CA ARG A 228 -3.38 12.25 -16.52
C ARG A 228 -3.68 12.66 -17.98
N CYS A 229 -4.54 13.64 -18.20
CA CYS A 229 -5.00 14.02 -19.53
C CYS A 229 -4.02 15.00 -20.20
N SER A 230 -3.38 15.87 -19.41
CA SER A 230 -2.21 16.63 -19.85
C SER A 230 -1.04 15.72 -20.20
N ALA A 231 -0.79 14.66 -19.41
CA ALA A 231 0.23 13.67 -19.72
C ALA A 231 -0.06 12.94 -21.04
N LEU A 232 -1.32 12.56 -21.29
CA LEU A 232 -1.75 11.99 -22.58
C LEU A 232 -1.47 12.93 -23.77
N LYS A 233 -1.61 14.25 -23.57
CA LYS A 233 -1.30 15.29 -24.56
C LYS A 233 0.21 15.59 -24.69
N GLY A 234 1.07 14.79 -24.06
CA GLY A 234 2.53 14.91 -24.19
C GLY A 234 3.20 15.92 -23.26
N LYS A 235 2.47 16.50 -22.28
CA LYS A 235 3.10 17.36 -21.28
C LYS A 235 3.98 16.54 -20.34
N THR A 236 5.09 17.14 -19.90
CA THR A 236 6.02 16.52 -18.96
C THR A 236 5.79 17.02 -17.53
N PRO A 237 6.04 16.18 -16.50
CA PRO A 237 5.88 16.63 -15.13
C PRO A 237 6.85 17.76 -14.78
N PRO A 238 6.41 18.80 -14.05
CA PRO A 238 7.33 19.81 -13.56
C PRO A 238 8.34 19.18 -12.58
N PRO A 239 9.53 19.79 -12.41
CA PRO A 239 10.42 19.42 -11.32
C PRO A 239 9.67 19.55 -9.98
N PHE A 240 9.83 18.56 -9.10
CA PHE A 240 9.24 18.58 -7.77
C PHE A 240 10.31 18.45 -6.69
N LYS A 241 10.04 19.06 -5.54
CA LYS A 241 10.88 19.03 -4.34
C LYS A 241 10.66 17.72 -3.59
N MET A 242 11.60 17.37 -2.73
CA MET A 242 11.59 16.14 -1.95
C MET A 242 11.84 16.46 -0.47
N ASN A 243 11.26 15.66 0.43
CA ASN A 243 11.59 15.66 1.86
C ASN A 243 11.49 17.05 2.52
N CYS A 244 10.33 17.69 2.36
CA CYS A 244 10.08 19.08 2.79
C CYS A 244 9.46 19.17 4.19
N ASP A 245 9.73 18.21 5.06
CA ASP A 245 9.13 18.07 6.38
C ASP A 245 9.95 18.71 7.51
N GLY A 246 11.00 19.43 7.14
CA GLY A 246 11.93 20.06 8.07
C GLY A 246 12.89 19.09 8.76
N LYS A 247 12.75 17.77 8.57
CA LYS A 247 13.62 16.75 9.20
C LYS A 247 14.78 16.30 8.30
N GLY A 248 14.96 16.95 7.15
CA GLY A 248 16.18 16.85 6.35
C GLY A 248 16.33 15.53 5.60
N GLY A 249 15.72 15.45 4.41
CA GLY A 249 16.14 14.50 3.37
C GLY A 249 16.30 15.14 1.99
N GLY A 250 16.16 16.46 1.88
CA GLY A 250 16.01 17.17 0.61
C GLY A 250 17.31 17.26 -0.17
N VAL A 251 17.72 16.19 -0.85
CA VAL A 251 18.71 16.30 -1.92
C VAL A 251 17.99 16.94 -3.11
N LYS A 252 18.32 18.19 -3.43
CA LYS A 252 17.98 18.77 -4.74
C LYS A 252 18.44 17.79 -5.82
N PRO A 253 17.62 17.38 -6.80
CA PRO A 253 18.13 16.63 -7.94
C PRO A 253 19.24 17.47 -8.58
N LYS A 254 20.50 17.02 -8.50
CA LYS A 254 21.57 17.62 -9.28
C LYS A 254 21.19 17.46 -10.76
N PRO A 255 21.35 18.50 -11.61
CA PRO A 255 21.21 18.35 -13.05
C PRO A 255 22.07 17.19 -13.52
N LYS A 256 21.49 16.31 -14.34
CA LYS A 256 22.15 15.12 -14.86
C LYS A 256 23.42 15.56 -15.63
N PRO A 257 24.63 15.14 -15.25
CA PRO A 257 25.81 15.39 -16.06
C PRO A 257 25.66 14.65 -17.39
N THR A 258 25.87 15.35 -18.50
CA THR A 258 26.02 14.77 -19.83
C THR A 258 27.29 13.91 -19.86
N VAL A 259 27.15 12.60 -19.70
CA VAL A 259 28.25 11.65 -19.87
C VAL A 259 28.15 11.06 -21.28
N LYS A 260 29.18 11.29 -22.10
CA LYS A 260 29.38 10.64 -23.41
C LYS A 260 29.44 9.10 -23.23
N PRO A 261 28.95 8.30 -24.19
CA PRO A 261 28.94 6.84 -24.05
C PRO A 261 30.37 6.29 -23.99
N LYS A 262 30.67 5.47 -22.97
CA LYS A 262 31.92 4.71 -22.86
C LYS A 262 31.72 3.28 -23.40
N PRO A 263 32.73 2.64 -24.03
CA PRO A 263 32.54 1.38 -24.76
C PRO A 263 32.14 0.20 -23.87
N LYS A 264 31.35 -0.69 -24.45
CA LYS A 264 30.75 -1.89 -23.83
C LYS A 264 31.82 -2.92 -23.45
N PRO A 265 31.84 -3.46 -22.20
CA PRO A 265 32.68 -4.62 -21.88
C PRO A 265 32.14 -5.91 -22.54
N LYS A 266 33.07 -6.75 -23.01
CA LYS A 266 32.80 -8.09 -23.57
C LYS A 266 32.30 -9.05 -22.48
N PRO A 267 31.50 -10.08 -22.83
CA PRO A 267 31.00 -11.05 -21.86
C PRO A 267 32.12 -12.01 -21.44
N THR A 268 32.34 -12.15 -20.13
CA THR A 268 33.12 -13.25 -19.55
C THR A 268 32.19 -14.21 -18.83
N THR A 269 32.34 -15.50 -19.17
CA THR A 269 31.66 -16.64 -18.56
C THR A 269 32.30 -16.98 -17.22
N TYR A 270 31.51 -17.02 -16.16
CA TYR A 270 31.92 -17.59 -14.87
C TYR A 270 31.25 -18.95 -14.65
N PRO A 271 31.99 -19.98 -14.19
CA PRO A 271 31.43 -21.29 -13.90
C PRO A 271 30.55 -21.26 -12.63
N THR A 272 29.52 -22.10 -12.65
CA THR A 272 28.50 -22.27 -11.61
C THR A 272 29.07 -22.99 -10.38
N PRO A 273 28.93 -22.45 -9.16
CA PRO A 273 29.19 -23.22 -7.93
C PRO A 273 28.06 -24.25 -7.68
N PRO A 274 28.36 -25.46 -7.19
CA PRO A 274 27.34 -26.47 -6.95
C PRO A 274 26.43 -26.10 -5.78
N LEU A 275 25.17 -26.52 -5.93
CA LEU A 275 24.06 -26.35 -5.00
C LEU A 275 24.33 -27.08 -3.66
N PRO A 276 24.08 -26.46 -2.49
CA PRO A 276 24.01 -27.21 -1.25
C PRO A 276 22.77 -28.10 -1.28
N THR A 277 22.99 -29.39 -1.45
CA THR A 277 21.99 -30.40 -1.11
C THR A 277 22.13 -30.63 0.39
N THR A 278 21.18 -30.10 1.17
CA THR A 278 21.05 -30.47 2.59
C THR A 278 19.81 -31.31 2.73
N THR A 279 20.04 -32.60 2.90
CA THR A 279 19.11 -33.61 3.38
C THR A 279 18.47 -33.17 4.71
N GLN A 280 17.16 -33.36 4.83
CA GLN A 280 16.45 -33.34 6.11
C GLN A 280 17.09 -34.33 7.09
N SER A 281 17.65 -33.85 8.20
CA SER A 281 17.71 -34.63 9.44
C SER A 281 17.82 -33.70 10.65
N GLY A 282 17.00 -33.91 11.69
CA GLY A 282 17.19 -33.25 12.98
C GLY A 282 15.96 -32.99 13.84
N CYS A 283 14.72 -33.11 13.35
CA CYS A 283 13.54 -32.90 14.21
C CYS A 283 12.76 -34.19 14.49
N ALA A 284 12.98 -34.73 15.69
CA ALA A 284 12.30 -35.91 16.23
C ALA A 284 11.93 -35.69 17.70
N ASP A 285 11.01 -36.51 18.22
CA ASP A 285 10.76 -36.60 19.65
C ASP A 285 11.89 -37.40 20.30
N LYS A 286 12.44 -36.89 21.41
CA LYS A 286 13.50 -37.55 22.18
C LYS A 286 12.94 -38.51 23.23
N ALA A 287 11.74 -38.23 23.75
CA ALA A 287 11.01 -39.17 24.58
C ALA A 287 10.28 -40.19 23.71
N ALA A 288 9.97 -41.37 24.27
CA ALA A 288 9.24 -42.42 23.57
C ALA A 288 7.96 -41.85 22.90
N PRO A 289 7.68 -42.15 21.61
CA PRO A 289 6.54 -41.59 20.88
C PRO A 289 5.19 -41.78 21.58
N ALA A 290 5.03 -42.89 22.32
CA ALA A 290 3.84 -43.18 23.11
C ALA A 290 3.59 -42.13 24.22
N HIS A 291 4.65 -41.63 24.86
CA HIS A 291 4.53 -40.65 25.95
C HIS A 291 4.23 -39.25 25.40
N CYS A 292 4.92 -38.84 24.33
CA CYS A 292 4.65 -37.56 23.69
C CYS A 292 3.22 -37.44 23.18
N ARG A 293 2.64 -38.52 22.62
CA ARG A 293 1.23 -38.53 22.17
C ARG A 293 0.26 -38.31 23.32
N VAL A 294 0.49 -38.95 24.46
CA VAL A 294 -0.35 -38.80 25.67
C VAL A 294 -0.23 -37.39 26.24
N TRP A 295 0.97 -36.82 26.30
CA TRP A 295 1.20 -35.48 26.83
C TRP A 295 0.67 -34.37 25.92
N VAL A 296 0.73 -34.56 24.60
CA VAL A 296 0.04 -33.67 23.64
C VAL A 296 -1.47 -33.68 23.87
N ALA A 297 -2.08 -34.86 24.05
CA ALA A 297 -3.51 -34.98 24.32
C ALA A 297 -3.93 -34.27 25.63
N LYS A 298 -3.02 -34.14 26.59
CA LYS A 298 -3.20 -33.37 27.83
C LYS A 298 -2.84 -31.88 27.70
N SER A 299 -2.62 -31.37 26.49
CA SER A 299 -2.29 -29.97 26.20
C SER A 299 -0.97 -29.46 26.81
N TYR A 300 -0.01 -30.35 27.08
CA TYR A 300 1.25 -29.98 27.74
C TYR A 300 2.19 -29.15 26.87
N CYS A 301 1.96 -29.09 25.55
CA CYS A 301 2.74 -28.23 24.64
C CYS A 301 2.48 -26.72 24.85
N THR A 302 1.41 -26.33 25.55
CA THR A 302 1.00 -24.92 25.69
C THR A 302 0.78 -24.48 27.14
N GLN A 303 0.99 -25.39 28.12
CA GLN A 303 0.73 -25.18 29.55
C GLN A 303 2.01 -25.36 30.40
N HIS A 304 1.88 -25.74 31.68
CA HIS A 304 2.99 -25.80 32.66
C HIS A 304 4.23 -26.62 32.23
N TYR A 305 4.09 -27.59 31.33
CA TYR A 305 5.19 -28.45 30.87
C TYR A 305 5.76 -28.05 29.50
N LYS A 306 5.44 -26.84 28.99
CA LYS A 306 5.83 -26.37 27.65
C LYS A 306 7.32 -26.56 27.37
N ASP A 307 8.20 -26.12 28.27
CA ASP A 307 9.66 -26.19 28.03
C ASP A 307 10.18 -27.63 27.94
N TYR A 308 9.65 -28.52 28.79
CA TYR A 308 9.96 -29.95 28.73
C TYR A 308 9.47 -30.57 27.43
N MET A 309 8.26 -30.19 26.98
CA MET A 309 7.67 -30.66 25.73
C MET A 309 8.41 -30.14 24.50
N MET A 310 8.89 -28.89 24.49
CA MET A 310 9.72 -28.34 23.40
C MET A 310 11.09 -29.02 23.31
N LYS A 311 11.61 -29.52 24.44
CA LYS A 311 12.89 -30.25 24.50
C LYS A 311 12.77 -31.72 24.08
N ASN A 312 11.70 -32.39 24.49
CA ASN A 312 11.57 -33.85 24.38
C ASN A 312 10.51 -34.35 23.38
N CYS A 313 9.55 -33.50 23.01
CA CYS A 313 8.39 -33.86 22.17
C CYS A 313 8.14 -32.85 21.03
N LYS A 314 9.22 -32.29 20.47
CA LYS A 314 9.18 -31.18 19.50
C LYS A 314 8.43 -31.53 18.21
N LYS A 315 8.50 -32.79 17.76
CA LYS A 315 7.77 -33.26 16.57
C LYS A 315 6.29 -33.43 16.90
N SER A 316 5.98 -34.06 18.02
CA SER A 316 4.62 -34.26 18.52
C SER A 316 3.89 -32.94 18.82
N CYS A 317 4.59 -31.91 19.32
CA CYS A 317 4.03 -30.56 19.49
C CYS A 317 3.95 -29.76 18.18
N GLY A 318 4.44 -30.31 17.07
CA GLY A 318 4.32 -29.67 15.76
C GLY A 318 5.33 -28.56 15.47
N CYS A 319 6.42 -28.48 16.23
CA CYS A 319 7.43 -27.43 16.19
C CYS A 319 8.68 -27.78 15.37
N CYS A 320 8.61 -28.81 14.51
CA CYS A 320 9.68 -29.10 13.55
C CYS A 320 9.76 -28.08 12.41
N SER A 321 8.61 -27.57 11.99
CA SER A 321 8.49 -26.58 10.94
C SER A 321 7.30 -25.65 11.21
N PRO A 322 7.31 -24.91 12.34
CA PRO A 322 6.15 -24.11 12.72
C PRO A 322 5.83 -23.04 11.67
N LEU A 323 6.84 -22.56 10.94
CA LEU A 323 6.67 -21.65 9.81
C LEU A 323 5.87 -22.26 8.65
N GLN A 324 5.99 -23.57 8.39
CA GLN A 324 5.22 -24.22 7.32
C GLN A 324 3.73 -24.32 7.67
N LYS A 325 3.38 -24.19 8.96
CA LYS A 325 2.00 -24.16 9.46
C LYS A 325 1.43 -22.75 9.57
N VAL A 326 2.26 -21.73 9.38
CA VAL A 326 1.81 -20.35 9.19
C VAL A 326 1.36 -20.20 7.75
N GLY A 327 0.22 -19.54 7.52
CA GLY A 327 -0.26 -19.27 6.16
C GLY A 327 0.81 -18.57 5.33
N ALA A 328 0.96 -18.94 4.05
CA ALA A 328 2.08 -18.54 3.19
C ALA A 328 2.38 -17.03 3.21
N PHE A 329 1.32 -16.21 3.29
CA PHE A 329 1.40 -14.75 3.41
C PHE A 329 2.21 -14.27 4.63
N TYR A 330 2.07 -14.94 5.77
CA TYR A 330 2.70 -14.56 7.04
C TYR A 330 4.01 -15.31 7.31
N GLN A 331 4.45 -16.24 6.45
CA GLN A 331 5.64 -17.06 6.72
C GLN A 331 6.92 -16.22 6.82
N ASN A 332 7.14 -15.29 5.89
CA ASN A 332 8.31 -14.41 5.94
C ASN A 332 8.23 -13.43 7.12
N TYR A 333 7.02 -12.94 7.41
CA TYR A 333 6.77 -12.08 8.57
C TYR A 333 7.08 -12.81 9.88
N CYS A 334 6.55 -14.01 10.09
CA CYS A 334 6.82 -14.79 11.30
C CYS A 334 8.26 -15.28 11.37
N LYS A 335 8.91 -15.55 10.23
CA LYS A 335 10.34 -15.88 10.19
C LYS A 335 11.21 -14.74 10.71
N GLN A 336 10.82 -13.49 10.46
CA GLN A 336 11.60 -12.31 10.82
C GLN A 336 11.23 -11.77 12.22
N TYR A 337 9.94 -11.79 12.58
CA TYR A 337 9.43 -11.04 13.73
C TYR A 337 8.96 -11.89 14.91
N ALA A 338 8.69 -13.18 14.72
CA ALA A 338 8.33 -14.07 15.82
C ALA A 338 9.60 -14.49 16.58
N THR A 339 10.17 -13.55 17.34
CA THR A 339 11.19 -13.81 18.37
C THR A 339 10.50 -13.94 19.73
N LYS A 340 11.14 -14.59 20.71
CA LYS A 340 10.58 -14.73 22.07
C LYS A 340 10.16 -13.38 22.65
N THR A 341 11.07 -12.41 22.59
CA THR A 341 10.83 -11.01 23.01
C THR A 341 9.61 -10.39 22.33
N ASN A 342 9.46 -10.55 21.01
CA ASN A 342 8.36 -9.93 20.27
C ASN A 342 7.02 -10.64 20.49
N CYS A 343 7.03 -11.97 20.61
CA CYS A 343 5.85 -12.77 20.93
C CYS A 343 5.30 -12.45 22.33
N ASP A 344 6.16 -12.12 23.28
CA ASP A 344 5.76 -11.73 24.64
C ASP A 344 5.32 -10.25 24.71
N LYS A 345 5.99 -9.37 23.95
CA LYS A 345 5.74 -7.93 23.99
C LYS A 345 4.54 -7.48 23.17
N TYR A 346 4.27 -8.13 22.03
CA TYR A 346 3.29 -7.64 21.06
C TYR A 346 2.17 -8.66 20.82
N ALA A 347 0.98 -8.36 21.37
CA ALA A 347 -0.20 -9.22 21.25
C ALA A 347 -0.57 -9.57 19.79
N TRP A 348 -0.31 -8.65 18.85
CA TRP A 348 -0.57 -8.86 17.43
C TRP A 348 0.44 -9.82 16.78
N VAL A 349 1.73 -9.79 17.17
CA VAL A 349 2.73 -10.78 16.74
C VAL A 349 2.33 -12.16 17.25
N LYS A 350 1.92 -12.27 18.52
CA LYS A 350 1.44 -13.51 19.14
C LYS A 350 0.19 -14.07 18.44
N LYS A 351 -0.69 -13.20 17.94
CA LYS A 351 -1.89 -13.60 17.19
C LYS A 351 -1.55 -14.06 15.77
N THR A 352 -0.78 -13.27 15.03
CA THR A 352 -0.44 -13.53 13.61
C THR A 352 0.52 -14.71 13.45
N CYS A 353 1.47 -14.85 14.37
CA CYS A 353 2.51 -15.87 14.35
C CYS A 353 2.32 -16.93 15.43
N LYS A 354 1.07 -17.19 15.84
CA LYS A 354 0.76 -18.05 16.98
C LYS A 354 1.52 -19.37 16.97
N VAL A 355 1.53 -20.08 15.84
CA VAL A 355 2.20 -21.39 15.73
C VAL A 355 3.72 -21.30 15.91
N VAL A 356 4.34 -20.17 15.52
CA VAL A 356 5.77 -19.93 15.73
C VAL A 356 6.04 -19.48 17.16
N CYS A 357 5.25 -18.53 17.68
CA CYS A 357 5.36 -18.04 19.06
C CYS A 357 5.12 -19.13 20.10
N ASP A 358 4.22 -20.08 19.83
CA ASP A 358 3.97 -21.23 20.71
C ASP A 358 5.16 -22.20 20.74
N CYS A 359 6.09 -22.11 19.78
CA CYS A 359 7.30 -22.94 19.66
C CYS A 359 8.60 -22.27 20.14
N LEU A 360 8.53 -21.05 20.69
CA LEU A 360 9.64 -20.27 21.29
C LEU A 360 9.49 -20.20 22.82
#